data_AF-A0A0Q7YNJ3-F1
#
_entry.id   AF-A0A0Q7YNJ3-F1
#
_cell.length_a   1.000
_cell.length_b   1.000
_cell.length_c   1.000
_cell.angle_alpha   90.00
_cell.angle_beta   90.00
_cell.angle_gamma   90.00
#
_symmetry.space_group_name_H-M   'P 1'
#
loop_
_entity.id
_entity.type
_entity.pdbx_description
1 polymer ?
#
loop_
_entity_poly.entity_id
_entity_poly.type
_entity_poly.pdbx_seq_one_letter_code
_entity_poly.pdbx_strand_id
1 'polypeptide(L)'
;MTEHNVRNFNINFGPQHPAAHGVLRLVLELDGEIVERVDPHIGLLHRGTEKLIEAKTYLQALPYFDRLDYVAPMNQEHAYCLAVEKLLGIQVPIRGQLIRVLYSEIGRILSHLLNVTTQAMDVGALTPPLWGFEEREKLMVFYERASGARMHAAYFRPGGVHQDLPQDLVEDIGRWCDEFPRALQDIHGLITDNRIFKQRNVDIGVVSLEDAWAWGFSGVMVRGSGAKWDLRKSQPYECYADLDFDIAIGKNGDCYDRYLIRMFEMEQSCKIMKQCVDRLLGDAKTGPVSSIDGKVVPPKRGEMKRSMEALIHHFKLYTEGFHVPEGEVYAAVEAPKGEFGVYLVSDGTNKPYRCKIRAPGYAHLQAMDFLCRGHQLADVSAVLGSLDIVFGEVDR
;
A
#
# COMPACT_ATOMS: atom_id res chain seq x y z
N MET A 1 23.66 -2.41 -51.07
CA MET A 1 23.59 -1.52 -49.91
C MET A 1 23.83 -2.39 -48.71
N THR A 2 25.01 -2.30 -48.10
CA THR A 2 25.32 -3.01 -46.86
C THR A 2 24.48 -2.38 -45.75
N GLU A 3 23.54 -3.11 -45.18
CA GLU A 3 22.92 -2.75 -43.91
C GLU A 3 24.05 -2.56 -42.90
N HIS A 4 24.36 -1.31 -42.56
CA HIS A 4 25.12 -1.03 -41.36
C HIS A 4 24.24 -1.50 -40.21
N ASN A 5 24.54 -2.68 -39.65
CA ASN A 5 23.97 -3.14 -38.40
C ASN A 5 24.17 -2.02 -37.36
N VAL A 6 23.10 -1.28 -37.08
CA VAL A 6 23.05 -0.31 -35.99
C VAL A 6 23.34 -1.12 -34.74
N ARG A 7 24.47 -0.83 -34.09
CA ARG A 7 24.94 -1.60 -32.96
C ARG A 7 24.31 -1.00 -31.71
N ASN A 8 23.18 -1.56 -31.30
CA ASN A 8 22.48 -1.15 -30.08
C ASN A 8 23.43 -1.22 -28.87
N PHE A 9 23.40 -0.19 -28.04
CA PHE A 9 24.26 -0.07 -26.86
C PHE A 9 23.52 -0.59 -25.63
N ASN A 10 24.10 -1.59 -24.96
CA ASN A 10 23.47 -2.19 -23.78
C ASN A 10 24.03 -1.57 -22.50
N ILE A 11 23.16 -0.97 -21.69
CA ILE A 11 23.49 -0.39 -20.38
C ILE A 11 22.81 -1.20 -19.28
N ASN A 12 23.56 -1.53 -18.22
CA ASN A 12 22.98 -2.02 -16.98
C ASN A 12 22.72 -0.82 -16.07
N PHE A 13 21.44 -0.57 -15.77
CA PHE A 13 21.02 0.39 -14.77
C PHE A 13 20.79 -0.36 -13.45
N GLY A 14 21.65 -0.11 -12.46
CA GLY A 14 21.65 -0.82 -11.17
C GLY A 14 22.56 -2.04 -11.12
N PRO A 15 22.55 -2.84 -10.02
CA PRO A 15 21.58 -2.83 -8.92
C PRO A 15 21.72 -1.67 -7.94
N GLN A 16 22.87 -0.98 -7.93
CA GLN A 16 23.11 0.18 -7.09
C GLN A 16 22.96 1.46 -7.91
N HIS A 17 21.81 2.11 -7.83
CA HIS A 17 21.56 3.41 -8.45
C HIS A 17 20.53 4.20 -7.62
N PRO A 18 20.70 5.52 -7.39
CA PRO A 18 19.78 6.30 -6.56
C PRO A 18 18.33 6.25 -7.05
N ALA A 19 18.10 6.42 -8.35
CA ALA A 19 16.76 6.38 -8.94
C ALA A 19 16.17 4.96 -9.04
N ALA A 20 16.90 3.90 -8.66
CA ALA A 20 16.35 2.54 -8.62
C ALA A 20 15.62 2.25 -7.30
N HIS A 21 15.63 3.16 -6.31
CA HIS A 21 14.92 3.07 -5.03
C HIS A 21 14.94 1.69 -4.37
N GLY A 22 16.13 1.10 -4.30
CA GLY A 22 16.35 -0.25 -3.78
C GLY A 22 17.30 -1.04 -4.66
N VAL A 23 16.92 -2.28 -4.96
CA VAL A 23 17.73 -3.23 -5.73
C VAL A 23 17.00 -3.63 -7.01
N LEU A 24 17.20 -2.87 -8.07
CA LEU A 24 16.67 -3.17 -9.39
C LEU A 24 17.79 -3.16 -10.41
N ARG A 25 17.84 -4.18 -11.25
CA ARG A 25 18.71 -4.23 -12.41
C ARG A 25 17.86 -4.13 -13.67
N LEU A 26 17.93 -3.00 -14.38
CA LEU A 26 17.34 -2.86 -15.71
C LEU A 26 18.43 -3.03 -16.76
N VAL A 27 18.25 -3.97 -17.67
CA VAL A 27 19.10 -4.06 -18.89
C VAL A 27 18.40 -3.26 -19.98
N LEU A 28 18.99 -2.15 -20.37
CA LEU A 28 18.46 -1.24 -21.38
C LEU A 28 19.24 -1.43 -22.68
N GLU A 29 18.52 -1.63 -23.78
CA GLU A 29 19.07 -1.58 -25.14
C GLU A 29 18.72 -0.20 -25.74
N LEU A 30 19.74 0.59 -26.04
CA LEU A 30 19.61 1.97 -26.49
C LEU A 30 20.07 2.12 -27.94
N ASP A 31 19.32 2.92 -28.72
CA ASP A 31 19.80 3.53 -29.96
C ASP A 31 20.08 5.02 -29.69
N GLY A 32 21.35 5.34 -29.47
CA GLY A 32 21.76 6.66 -28.99
C GLY A 32 21.20 6.96 -27.59
N GLU A 33 20.25 7.88 -27.51
CA GLU A 33 19.55 8.27 -26.26
C GLU A 33 18.17 7.62 -26.11
N ILE A 34 17.64 7.01 -27.17
CA ILE A 34 16.29 6.45 -27.22
C ILE A 34 16.33 4.99 -26.75
N VAL A 35 15.39 4.65 -25.87
CA VAL A 35 15.23 3.29 -25.35
C VAL A 35 14.44 2.45 -26.35
N GLU A 36 15.05 1.39 -26.88
CA GLU A 36 14.36 0.42 -27.75
C GLU A 36 13.73 -0.72 -26.96
N ARG A 37 14.45 -1.21 -25.94
CA ARG A 37 14.02 -2.34 -25.12
C ARG A 37 14.52 -2.21 -23.67
N VAL A 38 13.66 -2.61 -22.74
CA VAL A 38 13.94 -2.70 -21.31
C VAL A 38 13.67 -4.10 -20.81
N ASP A 39 14.66 -4.71 -20.15
CA ASP A 39 14.49 -5.99 -19.47
C ASP A 39 14.72 -5.81 -17.95
N PRO A 40 13.65 -5.78 -17.14
CA PRO A 40 13.76 -5.64 -15.69
C PRO A 40 14.11 -6.97 -15.03
N HIS A 41 15.34 -7.10 -14.55
CA HIS A 41 15.79 -8.25 -13.75
C HIS A 41 15.43 -8.02 -12.29
N ILE A 42 14.48 -8.82 -11.83
CA ILE A 42 13.92 -8.82 -10.48
C ILE A 42 14.37 -10.06 -9.70
N GLY A 43 14.01 -10.16 -8.42
CA GLY A 43 14.35 -11.31 -7.56
C GLY A 43 15.56 -11.10 -6.66
N LEU A 44 16.19 -9.93 -6.70
CA LEU A 44 17.33 -9.60 -5.82
C LEU A 44 16.90 -9.50 -4.35
N LEU A 45 15.62 -9.22 -4.08
CA LEU A 45 15.05 -9.16 -2.73
C LEU A 45 14.08 -10.33 -2.46
N HIS A 46 14.13 -11.40 -3.27
CA HIS A 46 13.26 -12.56 -3.06
C HIS A 46 13.65 -13.32 -1.79
N ARG A 47 12.68 -13.47 -0.87
CA ARG A 47 12.91 -14.07 0.46
C ARG A 47 12.16 -15.39 0.66
N GLY A 48 11.44 -15.88 -0.35
CA GLY A 48 10.61 -17.08 -0.23
C GLY A 48 9.47 -16.88 0.77
N THR A 49 8.88 -15.68 0.79
CA THR A 49 7.90 -15.25 1.81
C THR A 49 6.67 -16.15 1.82
N GLU A 50 6.12 -16.43 0.62
CA GLU A 50 4.98 -17.34 0.47
C GLU A 50 5.29 -18.75 1.00
N LYS A 51 6.53 -19.22 0.85
CA LYS A 51 6.94 -20.54 1.35
C LYS A 51 7.07 -20.56 2.87
N LEU A 52 7.57 -19.48 3.45
CA LEU A 52 7.68 -19.35 4.90
C LEU A 52 6.30 -19.25 5.57
N ILE A 53 5.31 -18.66 4.90
CA ILE A 53 3.93 -18.57 5.39
C ILE A 53 3.32 -19.97 5.56
N GLU A 54 3.54 -20.88 4.60
CA GLU A 54 3.02 -22.27 4.66
C GLU A 54 3.50 -23.04 5.91
N ALA A 55 4.67 -22.69 6.46
CA ALA A 55 5.23 -23.36 7.63
C ALA A 55 4.68 -22.83 8.97
N LYS A 56 4.03 -21.65 8.97
CA LYS A 56 3.66 -20.89 10.17
C LYS A 56 2.15 -20.82 10.38
N THR A 57 1.73 -20.52 11.60
CA THR A 57 0.31 -20.32 11.90
C THR A 57 -0.18 -18.97 11.36
N TYR A 58 -1.50 -18.80 11.23
CA TYR A 58 -2.09 -17.56 10.70
C TYR A 58 -1.61 -16.30 11.42
N LEU A 59 -1.51 -16.33 12.75
CA LEU A 59 -1.02 -15.19 13.54
C LEU A 59 0.48 -14.95 13.37
N GLN A 60 1.27 -16.02 13.25
CA GLN A 60 2.72 -15.92 13.03
C GLN A 60 3.08 -15.48 11.61
N ALA A 61 2.17 -15.70 10.65
CA ALA A 61 2.34 -15.29 9.26
C ALA A 61 2.05 -13.80 9.03
N LEU A 62 1.24 -13.17 9.89
CA LEU A 62 0.84 -11.76 9.78
C LEU A 62 2.04 -10.79 9.55
N PRO A 63 3.16 -10.84 10.29
CA PRO A 63 4.25 -9.88 10.13
C PRO A 63 5.01 -10.00 8.81
N TYR A 64 4.75 -11.01 7.99
CA TYR A 64 5.29 -11.05 6.63
C TYR A 64 4.63 -9.99 5.75
N PHE A 65 3.34 -9.74 5.91
CA PHE A 65 2.59 -8.76 5.13
C PHE A 65 3.08 -7.32 5.40
N ASP A 66 3.37 -7.01 6.66
CA ASP A 66 4.01 -5.76 7.11
C ASP A 66 5.36 -5.46 6.41
N ARG A 67 6.04 -6.49 5.90
CA ARG A 67 7.40 -6.41 5.35
C ARG A 67 7.45 -6.52 3.83
N LEU A 68 6.31 -6.69 3.16
CA LEU A 68 6.21 -6.69 1.71
C LEU A 68 6.31 -5.25 1.23
N ASP A 69 5.25 -4.47 1.41
CA ASP A 69 5.27 -3.04 1.22
C ASP A 69 5.57 -2.35 2.57
N TYR A 70 6.85 -2.08 2.80
CA TYR A 70 7.31 -1.46 4.04
C TYR A 70 6.88 0.02 4.18
N VAL A 71 6.25 0.60 3.15
CA VAL A 71 5.80 2.00 3.17
C VAL A 71 4.39 2.12 3.74
N ALA A 72 3.51 1.17 3.42
CA ALA A 72 2.13 1.09 3.89
C ALA A 72 1.82 -0.27 4.57
N PRO A 73 2.52 -0.62 5.67
CA PRO A 73 2.45 -1.96 6.26
C PRO A 73 1.04 -2.36 6.70
N MET A 74 0.32 -1.47 7.38
CA MET A 74 -1.05 -1.74 7.87
C MET A 74 -2.06 -2.01 6.74
N ASN A 75 -1.90 -1.39 5.55
CA ASN A 75 -2.76 -1.69 4.40
C ASN A 75 -2.56 -3.14 3.91
N GLN A 76 -1.34 -3.67 4.03
CA GLN A 76 -1.01 -5.05 3.69
C GLN A 76 -1.55 -6.02 4.73
N GLU A 77 -1.43 -5.69 6.03
CA GLU A 77 -2.06 -6.47 7.10
C GLU A 77 -3.58 -6.56 6.92
N HIS A 78 -4.19 -5.44 6.50
CA HIS A 78 -5.63 -5.34 6.31
C HIS A 78 -6.13 -6.35 5.28
N ALA A 79 -5.46 -6.46 4.12
CA ALA A 79 -5.83 -7.44 3.11
C ALA A 79 -5.77 -8.88 3.61
N TYR A 80 -4.73 -9.21 4.37
CA TYR A 80 -4.58 -10.52 4.98
C TYR A 80 -5.64 -10.80 6.04
N CYS A 81 -5.91 -9.83 6.92
CA CYS A 81 -6.95 -9.97 7.95
C CYS A 81 -8.33 -10.16 7.32
N LEU A 82 -8.66 -9.40 6.26
CA LEU A 82 -9.92 -9.56 5.53
C LEU A 82 -10.05 -10.94 4.88
N ALA A 83 -8.96 -11.49 4.31
CA ALA A 83 -8.96 -12.84 3.76
C ALA A 83 -9.28 -13.88 4.84
N VAL A 84 -8.60 -13.81 5.98
CA VAL A 84 -8.81 -14.74 7.10
C VAL A 84 -10.20 -14.58 7.72
N GLU A 85 -10.69 -13.34 7.87
CA GLU A 85 -12.03 -13.04 8.41
C GLU A 85 -13.15 -13.56 7.51
N LYS A 86 -12.98 -13.46 6.18
CA LYS A 86 -13.94 -14.04 5.22
C LYS A 86 -13.99 -15.57 5.31
N LEU A 87 -12.87 -16.26 5.50
CA LEU A 87 -12.86 -17.72 5.70
C LEU A 87 -13.49 -18.12 7.04
N LEU A 88 -13.28 -17.32 8.09
CA LEU A 88 -13.86 -17.57 9.42
C LEU A 88 -15.34 -17.18 9.52
N GLY A 89 -15.86 -16.37 8.60
CA GLY A 89 -17.23 -15.85 8.64
C GLY A 89 -17.47 -14.86 9.81
N ILE A 90 -16.42 -14.16 10.26
CA ILE A 90 -16.50 -13.25 11.41
C ILE A 90 -16.66 -11.81 10.93
N GLN A 91 -17.59 -11.07 11.55
CA GLN A 91 -17.71 -9.63 11.36
C GLN A 91 -16.98 -8.87 12.46
N VAL A 92 -16.12 -7.93 12.06
CA VAL A 92 -15.39 -7.06 12.98
C VAL A 92 -16.31 -5.96 13.52
N PRO A 93 -16.24 -5.61 14.81
CA PRO A 93 -17.03 -4.50 15.35
C PRO A 93 -16.75 -3.15 14.68
N ILE A 94 -17.75 -2.26 14.68
CA ILE A 94 -17.70 -0.93 14.03
C ILE A 94 -16.50 -0.09 14.49
N ARG A 95 -16.19 -0.09 15.80
CA ARG A 95 -15.02 0.64 16.32
C ARG A 95 -13.71 0.08 15.76
N GLY A 96 -13.58 -1.23 15.66
CA GLY A 96 -12.42 -1.89 15.04
C GLY A 96 -12.27 -1.55 13.56
N GLN A 97 -13.39 -1.52 12.83
CA GLN A 97 -13.43 -1.10 11.43
C GLN A 97 -13.01 0.36 11.25
N LEU A 98 -13.53 1.30 12.06
CA LEU A 98 -13.16 2.71 12.01
C LEU A 98 -11.66 2.93 12.28
N ILE A 99 -11.09 2.21 13.25
CA ILE A 99 -9.64 2.27 13.52
C ILE A 99 -8.84 1.76 12.33
N ARG A 100 -9.27 0.65 11.70
CA ARG A 100 -8.61 0.10 10.53
C ARG A 100 -8.65 1.03 9.33
N VAL A 101 -9.80 1.66 9.06
CA VAL A 101 -9.93 2.66 8.01
C VAL A 101 -9.05 3.88 8.30
N LEU A 102 -9.09 4.41 9.53
CA LEU A 102 -8.25 5.54 9.94
C LEU A 102 -6.77 5.28 9.66
N TYR A 103 -6.25 4.13 10.09
CA TYR A 103 -4.85 3.78 9.88
C TYR A 103 -4.53 3.35 8.44
N SER A 104 -5.49 2.82 7.69
CA SER A 104 -5.33 2.54 6.25
C SER A 104 -5.18 3.83 5.44
N GLU A 105 -5.89 4.90 5.83
CA GLU A 105 -5.76 6.21 5.19
C GLU A 105 -4.50 6.97 5.66
N ILE A 106 -4.05 6.78 6.91
CA ILE A 106 -2.70 7.23 7.32
C ILE A 106 -1.62 6.53 6.46
N GLY A 107 -1.73 5.21 6.29
CA GLY A 107 -0.83 4.43 5.43
C GLY A 107 -0.85 4.91 3.97
N ARG A 108 -2.02 5.36 3.48
CA ARG A 108 -2.16 5.97 2.16
C ARG A 108 -1.42 7.29 2.03
N ILE A 109 -1.57 8.19 3.01
CA ILE A 109 -0.81 9.44 3.03
C ILE A 109 0.69 9.17 3.14
N LEU A 110 1.11 8.25 4.02
CA LEU A 110 2.51 7.84 4.16
C LEU A 110 3.12 7.34 2.84
N SER A 111 2.36 6.59 2.05
CA SER A 111 2.80 6.08 0.74
C SER A 111 2.86 7.16 -0.31
N HIS A 112 1.82 7.98 -0.44
CA HIS A 112 1.80 9.06 -1.44
C HIS A 112 2.82 10.14 -1.14
N LEU A 113 3.04 10.51 0.13
CA LEU A 113 4.10 11.43 0.51
C LEU A 113 5.48 10.90 0.13
N LEU A 114 5.76 9.61 0.37
CA LEU A 114 7.03 9.03 -0.05
C LEU A 114 7.15 9.11 -1.57
N ASN A 115 6.17 8.56 -2.29
CA ASN A 115 6.21 8.46 -3.74
C ASN A 115 6.33 9.82 -4.44
N VAL A 116 5.42 10.76 -4.15
CA VAL A 116 5.42 12.09 -4.77
C VAL A 116 6.76 12.80 -4.55
N THR A 117 7.29 12.71 -3.33
CA THR A 117 8.54 13.41 -3.01
C THR A 117 9.76 12.71 -3.60
N THR A 118 9.81 11.38 -3.61
CA THR A 118 10.91 10.63 -4.23
C THR A 118 10.89 10.75 -5.75
N GLN A 119 9.70 10.73 -6.39
CA GLN A 119 9.57 11.01 -7.82
C GLN A 119 10.08 12.42 -8.14
N ALA A 120 9.76 13.42 -7.31
CA ALA A 120 10.29 14.76 -7.48
C ALA A 120 11.83 14.79 -7.32
N MET A 121 12.38 14.02 -6.38
CA MET A 121 13.83 13.87 -6.19
C MET A 121 14.52 13.24 -7.40
N ASP A 122 13.94 12.20 -8.01
CA ASP A 122 14.48 11.54 -9.20
C ASP A 122 14.51 12.44 -10.43
N VAL A 123 13.56 13.37 -10.52
CA VAL A 123 13.51 14.40 -11.56
C VAL A 123 14.47 15.56 -11.25
N GLY A 124 14.87 15.73 -9.99
CA GLY A 124 15.92 16.66 -9.54
C GLY A 124 15.51 17.67 -8.45
N ALA A 125 14.29 17.61 -7.93
CA ALA A 125 13.80 18.50 -6.88
C ALA A 125 14.13 17.94 -5.48
N LEU A 126 15.05 18.59 -4.76
CA LEU A 126 15.58 18.11 -3.47
C LEU A 126 14.80 18.60 -2.23
N THR A 127 14.03 19.68 -2.36
CA THR A 127 13.28 20.27 -1.23
C THR A 127 12.04 19.47 -0.82
N PRO A 128 11.19 18.98 -1.75
CA PRO A 128 9.96 18.26 -1.38
C PRO A 128 10.17 17.03 -0.47
N PRO A 129 11.19 16.17 -0.67
CA PRO A 129 11.48 15.06 0.24
C PRO A 129 11.63 15.48 1.70
N LEU A 130 12.31 16.59 1.97
CA LEU A 130 12.55 17.04 3.33
C LEU A 130 11.26 17.49 4.02
N TRP A 131 10.41 18.24 3.31
CA TRP A 131 9.09 18.66 3.83
C TRP A 131 8.15 17.47 4.00
N GLY A 132 8.07 16.59 3.01
CA GLY A 132 7.23 15.40 3.10
C GLY A 132 7.68 14.45 4.21
N PHE A 133 8.98 14.30 4.45
CA PHE A 133 9.48 13.41 5.50
C PHE A 133 9.22 13.92 6.92
N GLU A 134 9.13 15.24 7.12
CA GLU A 134 8.67 15.80 8.39
C GLU A 134 7.23 15.35 8.72
N GLU A 135 6.32 15.45 7.75
CA GLU A 135 4.94 14.99 7.92
C GLU A 135 4.85 13.47 8.08
N ARG A 136 5.69 12.71 7.36
CA ARG A 136 5.79 11.25 7.57
C ARG A 136 6.28 10.91 8.98
N GLU A 137 7.20 11.68 9.56
CA GLU A 137 7.69 11.47 10.92
C GLU A 137 6.55 11.64 11.94
N LYS A 138 5.73 12.69 11.80
CA LYS A 138 4.54 12.93 12.64
C LYS A 138 3.58 11.73 12.58
N LEU A 139 3.33 11.20 11.39
CA LEU A 139 2.49 10.01 11.21
C LEU A 139 3.11 8.74 11.80
N MET A 140 4.43 8.56 11.72
CA MET A 140 5.13 7.44 12.36
C MET A 140 5.06 7.50 13.89
N VAL A 141 4.98 8.68 14.50
CA VAL A 141 4.73 8.82 15.94
C VAL A 141 3.33 8.30 16.31
N PHE A 142 2.33 8.47 15.44
CA PHE A 142 1.01 7.87 15.65
C PHE A 142 1.02 6.34 15.54
N TYR A 143 1.89 5.77 14.70
CA TYR A 143 2.13 4.33 14.64
C TYR A 143 2.77 3.83 15.94
N GLU A 144 3.79 4.54 16.42
CA GLU A 144 4.49 4.20 17.65
C GLU A 144 3.54 4.24 18.85
N ARG A 145 2.69 5.26 18.96
CA ARG A 145 1.74 5.37 20.07
C ARG A 145 0.64 4.31 20.08
N ALA A 146 0.25 3.79 18.91
CA ALA A 146 -0.77 2.73 18.82
C ALA A 146 -0.21 1.33 18.97
N SER A 147 0.97 1.06 18.39
CA SER A 147 1.52 -0.30 18.29
C SER A 147 2.79 -0.53 19.11
N GLY A 148 3.50 0.54 19.47
CA GLY A 148 4.86 0.51 20.04
C GLY A 148 5.97 0.45 18.98
N ALA A 149 5.64 0.40 17.69
CA ALA A 149 6.60 0.38 16.59
C ALA A 149 6.30 1.47 15.56
N ARG A 150 7.34 2.01 14.93
CA ARG A 150 7.22 3.13 13.98
C ARG A 150 6.84 2.74 12.55
N MET A 151 7.13 1.49 12.14
CA MET A 151 6.84 1.00 10.79
C MET A 151 6.08 -0.33 10.86
N HIS A 152 6.76 -1.43 11.19
CA HIS A 152 6.13 -2.76 11.29
C HIS A 152 5.36 -2.90 12.59
N ALA A 153 4.03 -2.80 12.51
CA ALA A 153 3.16 -2.58 13.66
C ALA A 153 2.52 -3.87 14.18
N ALA A 154 2.34 -4.92 13.38
CA ALA A 154 1.61 -6.14 13.78
C ALA A 154 0.25 -5.83 14.44
N TYR A 155 -0.42 -4.77 13.99
CA TYR A 155 -1.48 -4.08 14.74
C TYR A 155 -2.86 -4.58 14.33
N PHE A 156 -3.08 -4.72 13.02
CA PHE A 156 -4.28 -5.38 12.52
C PHE A 156 -4.12 -6.87 12.68
N ARG A 157 -5.10 -7.51 13.32
CA ARG A 157 -5.09 -8.96 13.52
C ARG A 157 -6.40 -9.54 13.02
N PRO A 158 -6.42 -10.80 12.57
CA PRO A 158 -7.69 -11.46 12.25
C PRO A 158 -8.65 -11.38 13.43
N GLY A 159 -9.84 -10.81 13.20
CA GLY A 159 -10.85 -10.52 14.22
C GLY A 159 -10.87 -9.07 14.73
N GLY A 160 -10.10 -8.16 14.15
CA GLY A 160 -10.16 -6.71 14.43
C GLY A 160 -8.80 -6.07 14.68
N VAL A 161 -8.67 -5.35 15.79
CA VAL A 161 -7.46 -4.63 16.16
C VAL A 161 -6.87 -5.19 17.45
N HIS A 162 -5.54 -5.23 17.56
CA HIS A 162 -4.87 -5.83 18.71
C HIS A 162 -5.11 -5.06 20.03
N GLN A 163 -4.99 -3.73 20.00
CA GLN A 163 -5.12 -2.85 21.16
C GLN A 163 -5.93 -1.62 20.79
N ASP A 164 -6.73 -1.11 21.72
CA ASP A 164 -7.54 0.09 21.50
C ASP A 164 -6.66 1.36 21.52
N LEU A 165 -7.11 2.41 20.85
CA LEU A 165 -6.43 3.69 20.79
C LEU A 165 -6.68 4.49 22.08
N PRO A 166 -5.65 5.13 22.67
CA PRO A 166 -5.85 6.16 23.67
C PRO A 166 -6.66 7.33 23.10
N GLN A 167 -7.54 7.91 23.92
CA GLN A 167 -8.39 9.03 23.53
C GLN A 167 -7.56 10.23 23.03
N ASP A 168 -6.49 10.57 23.75
CA ASP A 168 -5.59 11.68 23.41
C ASP A 168 -4.98 11.53 22.00
N LEU A 169 -4.74 10.28 21.57
CA LEU A 169 -4.18 10.01 20.24
C LEU A 169 -5.18 10.34 19.14
N VAL A 170 -6.47 10.08 19.35
CA VAL A 170 -7.53 10.42 18.38
C VAL A 170 -7.63 11.94 18.21
N GLU A 171 -7.51 12.69 19.31
CA GLU A 171 -7.52 14.16 19.29
C GLU A 171 -6.25 14.74 18.65
N ASP A 172 -5.09 14.12 18.87
CA ASP A 172 -3.83 14.49 18.20
C ASP A 172 -3.90 14.27 16.68
N ILE A 173 -4.47 13.16 16.24
CA ILE A 173 -4.69 12.88 14.81
C ILE A 173 -5.64 13.91 14.21
N GLY A 174 -6.71 14.27 14.93
CA GLY A 174 -7.64 15.33 14.53
C GLY A 174 -6.93 16.67 14.28
N ARG A 175 -6.09 17.10 15.22
CA ARG A 175 -5.28 18.33 15.09
C ARG A 175 -4.33 18.28 13.89
N TRP A 176 -3.65 17.15 13.69
CA TRP A 176 -2.77 16.98 12.54
C TRP A 176 -3.53 17.07 11.20
N CYS A 177 -4.75 16.55 11.13
CA CYS A 177 -5.59 16.67 9.93
C CYS A 177 -5.98 18.13 9.60
N ASP A 178 -5.98 19.03 10.57
CA ASP A 178 -6.23 20.46 10.32
C ASP A 178 -4.98 21.19 9.81
N GLU A 179 -3.79 20.74 10.22
CA GLU A 179 -2.50 21.34 9.82
C GLU A 179 -1.99 20.83 8.47
N PHE A 180 -2.19 19.53 8.19
CA PHE A 180 -1.65 18.84 7.01
C PHE A 180 -1.98 19.50 5.65
N PRO A 181 -3.21 20.00 5.39
CA PRO A 181 -3.54 20.65 4.12
C PRO A 181 -2.62 21.82 3.77
N ARG A 182 -2.09 22.53 4.77
CA ARG A 182 -1.14 23.63 4.54
C ARG A 182 0.20 23.11 4.02
N ALA A 183 0.74 22.06 4.63
CA ALA A 183 1.97 21.43 4.18
C ALA A 183 1.82 20.85 2.77
N LEU A 184 0.65 20.26 2.47
CA LEU A 184 0.34 19.76 1.14
C LEU A 184 0.27 20.89 0.09
N GLN A 185 -0.32 22.04 0.46
CA GLN A 185 -0.38 23.22 -0.39
C GLN A 185 1.01 23.78 -0.69
N ASP A 186 1.94 23.76 0.27
CA ASP A 186 3.32 24.19 0.06
C ASP A 186 4.04 23.29 -0.95
N ILE A 187 3.84 21.96 -0.87
CA ILE A 187 4.37 21.00 -1.86
C ILE A 187 3.73 21.24 -3.24
N HIS A 188 2.41 21.45 -3.29
CA HIS A 188 1.67 21.73 -4.51
C HIS A 188 2.15 23.01 -5.19
N GLY A 189 2.37 24.09 -4.43
CA GLY A 189 2.84 25.37 -4.96
C GLY A 189 4.23 25.30 -5.60
N LEU A 190 5.09 24.40 -5.13
CA LEU A 190 6.44 24.23 -5.67
C LEU A 190 6.49 23.35 -6.94
N ILE A 191 5.65 22.30 -7.00
CA ILE A 191 5.76 21.24 -8.02
C ILE A 191 4.71 21.39 -9.11
N THR A 192 3.43 21.57 -8.76
CA THR A 192 2.31 21.38 -9.69
C THR A 192 2.42 22.29 -10.91
N ASP A 193 2.67 23.59 -10.71
CA ASP A 193 2.74 24.57 -11.79
C ASP A 193 4.15 24.83 -12.33
N ASN A 194 5.13 24.09 -11.83
CA ASN A 194 6.51 24.22 -12.28
C ASN A 194 6.66 23.72 -13.72
N ARG A 195 7.15 24.61 -14.59
CA ARG A 195 7.41 24.30 -16.01
C ARG A 195 8.35 23.11 -16.18
N ILE A 196 9.41 23.01 -15.37
CA ILE A 196 10.41 21.93 -15.48
C ILE A 196 9.76 20.58 -15.14
N PHE A 197 8.95 20.55 -14.08
CA PHE A 197 8.26 19.34 -13.67
C PHE A 197 7.22 18.88 -14.69
N LYS A 198 6.46 19.81 -15.28
CA LYS A 198 5.54 19.52 -16.40
C LYS A 198 6.29 18.98 -17.61
N GLN A 199 7.40 19.60 -18.02
CA GLN A 199 8.22 19.13 -19.14
C GLN A 199 8.79 17.72 -18.96
N ARG A 200 8.94 17.25 -17.72
CA ARG A 200 9.50 15.93 -17.38
C ARG A 200 8.46 14.86 -17.04
N ASN A 201 7.17 15.19 -17.04
CA ASN A 201 6.11 14.23 -16.71
C ASN A 201 4.91 14.26 -17.65
N VAL A 202 4.66 15.37 -18.36
CA VAL A 202 3.61 15.46 -19.38
C VAL A 202 4.05 14.68 -20.61
N ASP A 203 3.12 13.92 -21.19
CA ASP A 203 3.34 13.05 -22.37
C ASP A 203 4.37 11.92 -22.19
N ILE A 204 4.74 11.60 -20.94
CA ILE A 204 5.68 10.51 -20.62
C ILE A 204 4.93 9.31 -20.02
N GLY A 205 5.22 8.11 -20.52
CA GLY A 205 4.62 6.86 -20.05
C GLY A 205 3.10 6.85 -20.20
N VAL A 206 2.61 7.27 -21.38
CA VAL A 206 1.19 7.35 -21.70
C VAL A 206 0.61 5.94 -21.81
N VAL A 207 -0.49 5.68 -21.11
CA VAL A 207 -1.17 4.39 -21.11
C VAL A 207 -2.63 4.56 -21.51
N SER A 208 -3.04 3.88 -22.57
CA SER A 208 -4.44 3.82 -22.96
C SER A 208 -5.26 2.98 -21.97
N LEU A 209 -6.56 3.24 -21.88
CA LEU A 209 -7.42 2.48 -20.97
C LEU A 209 -7.46 0.98 -21.32
N GLU A 210 -7.46 0.63 -22.60
CA GLU A 210 -7.48 -0.77 -23.07
C GLU A 210 -6.19 -1.50 -22.69
N ASP A 211 -5.04 -0.84 -22.88
CA ASP A 211 -3.74 -1.39 -22.50
C ASP A 211 -3.63 -1.55 -20.98
N ALA A 212 -4.13 -0.59 -20.20
CA ALA A 212 -4.12 -0.66 -18.75
C ALA A 212 -4.84 -1.93 -18.24
N TRP A 213 -5.97 -2.29 -18.84
CA TRP A 213 -6.69 -3.52 -18.51
C TRP A 213 -5.97 -4.78 -19.02
N ALA A 214 -5.43 -4.74 -20.25
CA ALA A 214 -4.72 -5.87 -20.83
C ALA A 214 -3.47 -6.26 -20.02
N TRP A 215 -2.73 -5.28 -19.50
CA TRP A 215 -1.58 -5.47 -18.62
C TRP A 215 -1.96 -5.75 -17.16
N GLY A 216 -3.25 -5.75 -16.81
CA GLY A 216 -3.70 -6.00 -15.44
C GLY A 216 -3.29 -4.91 -14.43
N PHE A 217 -3.12 -3.67 -14.89
CA PHE A 217 -2.87 -2.55 -14.00
C PHE A 217 -4.03 -2.34 -13.02
N SER A 218 -3.75 -1.65 -11.92
CA SER A 218 -4.75 -1.28 -10.91
C SER A 218 -4.36 0.01 -10.22
N GLY A 219 -5.28 0.58 -9.43
CA GLY A 219 -5.03 1.79 -8.65
C GLY A 219 -4.87 3.05 -9.49
N VAL A 220 -3.89 3.86 -9.09
CA VAL A 220 -3.57 5.15 -9.72
C VAL A 220 -3.25 5.01 -11.21
N MET A 221 -2.66 3.88 -11.63
CA MET A 221 -2.36 3.62 -13.05
C MET A 221 -3.63 3.59 -13.91
N VAL A 222 -4.65 2.87 -13.45
CA VAL A 222 -5.93 2.71 -14.17
C VAL A 222 -6.77 3.99 -14.08
N ARG A 223 -6.76 4.65 -12.92
CA ARG A 223 -7.42 5.96 -12.74
C ARG A 223 -6.78 7.06 -13.59
N GLY A 224 -5.46 7.04 -13.75
CA GLY A 224 -4.71 7.95 -14.62
C GLY A 224 -5.14 7.86 -16.08
N SER A 225 -5.39 6.64 -16.57
CA SER A 225 -5.88 6.36 -17.93
C SER A 225 -7.39 6.59 -18.13
N GLY A 226 -8.10 7.11 -17.14
CA GLY A 226 -9.50 7.52 -17.28
C GLY A 226 -10.56 6.53 -16.78
N ALA A 227 -10.17 5.43 -16.11
CA ALA A 227 -11.15 4.49 -15.55
C ALA A 227 -11.71 4.95 -14.20
N LYS A 228 -13.04 4.81 -14.05
CA LYS A 228 -13.76 5.02 -12.79
C LYS A 228 -13.70 3.77 -11.91
N TRP A 229 -12.50 3.41 -11.46
CA TRP A 229 -12.27 2.18 -10.68
C TRP A 229 -11.51 2.45 -9.38
N ASP A 230 -12.15 2.12 -8.26
CA ASP A 230 -11.59 2.11 -6.91
C ASP A 230 -12.36 1.07 -6.09
N LEU A 231 -11.66 0.14 -5.44
CA LEU A 231 -12.31 -0.93 -4.67
C LEU A 231 -13.11 -0.38 -3.49
N ARG A 232 -12.72 0.75 -2.89
CA ARG A 232 -13.42 1.33 -1.73
C ARG A 232 -14.84 1.82 -2.05
N LYS A 233 -15.12 2.16 -3.31
CA LYS A 233 -16.48 2.53 -3.77
C LYS A 233 -17.18 1.40 -4.51
N SER A 234 -16.46 0.67 -5.36
CA SER A 234 -17.06 -0.39 -6.21
C SER A 234 -17.37 -1.67 -5.43
N GLN A 235 -16.49 -2.05 -4.51
CA GLN A 235 -16.59 -3.22 -3.65
C GLN A 235 -16.25 -2.84 -2.21
N PRO A 236 -17.08 -2.00 -1.56
CA PRO A 236 -16.74 -1.44 -0.26
C PRO A 236 -16.53 -2.56 0.76
N TYR A 237 -15.43 -2.45 1.49
CA TYR A 237 -15.12 -3.27 2.65
C TYR A 237 -15.16 -2.39 3.91
N GLU A 238 -15.32 -3.03 5.07
CA GLU A 238 -15.46 -2.34 6.37
C GLU A 238 -16.51 -1.22 6.33
N CYS A 239 -16.15 0.01 6.73
CA CYS A 239 -17.05 1.15 6.82
C CYS A 239 -16.83 2.20 5.70
N TYR A 240 -16.10 1.88 4.63
CA TYR A 240 -15.91 2.83 3.50
C TYR A 240 -17.23 3.23 2.83
N ALA A 241 -18.26 2.37 2.90
CA ALA A 241 -19.59 2.66 2.36
C ALA A 241 -20.29 3.84 3.07
N ASP A 242 -19.99 4.06 4.35
CA ASP A 242 -20.63 5.10 5.16
C ASP A 242 -19.87 6.44 5.12
N LEU A 243 -18.74 6.50 4.41
CA LEU A 243 -17.82 7.65 4.39
C LEU A 243 -17.94 8.41 3.06
N ASP A 244 -17.92 9.73 3.16
CA ASP A 244 -18.07 10.61 2.01
C ASP A 244 -16.71 11.09 1.49
N PHE A 245 -16.37 10.67 0.27
CA PHE A 245 -15.14 11.02 -0.42
C PHE A 245 -15.31 10.87 -1.93
N ASP A 246 -14.50 11.64 -2.67
CA ASP A 246 -14.48 11.66 -4.13
C ASP A 246 -13.24 10.91 -4.66
N ILE A 247 -13.31 10.48 -5.92
CA ILE A 247 -12.21 9.81 -6.61
C ILE A 247 -11.72 10.68 -7.77
N ALA A 248 -10.41 10.89 -7.87
CA ALA A 248 -9.80 11.56 -9.00
C ALA A 248 -9.67 10.64 -10.22
N ILE A 249 -9.87 11.20 -11.41
CA ILE A 249 -9.77 10.49 -12.69
C ILE A 249 -8.88 11.34 -13.60
N GLY A 250 -7.84 10.72 -14.15
CA GLY A 250 -6.96 11.33 -15.16
C GLY A 250 -7.61 11.32 -16.54
N LYS A 251 -7.04 12.06 -17.48
CA LYS A 251 -7.57 12.16 -18.85
C LYS A 251 -6.61 11.63 -19.89
N ASN A 252 -5.32 11.86 -19.69
CA ASN A 252 -4.28 11.61 -20.68
C ASN A 252 -3.53 10.31 -20.40
N GLY A 253 -3.49 9.84 -19.14
CA GLY A 253 -2.78 8.62 -18.76
C GLY A 253 -1.26 8.77 -18.68
N ASP A 254 -0.76 10.00 -18.54
CA ASP A 254 0.66 10.34 -18.41
C ASP A 254 1.13 10.29 -16.93
N CYS A 255 2.45 10.45 -16.73
CA CYS A 255 3.02 10.53 -15.38
C CYS A 255 2.48 11.73 -14.57
N TYR A 256 2.09 12.81 -15.24
CA TYR A 256 1.59 14.01 -14.57
C TYR A 256 0.18 13.84 -14.00
N ASP A 257 -0.74 13.24 -14.74
CA ASP A 257 -2.08 12.87 -14.25
C ASP A 257 -1.99 11.92 -13.05
N ARG A 258 -1.05 10.96 -13.09
CA ARG A 258 -0.78 10.05 -11.96
C ARG A 258 -0.30 10.80 -10.72
N TYR A 259 0.54 11.81 -10.89
CA TYR A 259 0.97 12.70 -9.80
C TYR A 259 -0.21 13.49 -9.22
N LEU A 260 -1.04 14.09 -10.07
CA LEU A 260 -2.20 14.88 -9.62
C LEU A 260 -3.22 14.03 -8.85
N ILE A 261 -3.47 12.79 -9.29
CA ILE A 261 -4.34 11.85 -8.60
C ILE A 261 -3.83 11.58 -7.18
N ARG A 262 -2.51 11.37 -7.00
CA ARG A 262 -1.93 11.13 -5.67
C ARG A 262 -2.03 12.34 -4.75
N MET A 263 -1.84 13.54 -5.29
CA MET A 263 -2.05 14.78 -4.55
C MET A 263 -3.50 14.91 -4.06
N PHE A 264 -4.46 14.65 -4.95
CA PHE A 264 -5.88 14.68 -4.60
C PHE A 264 -6.28 13.55 -3.64
N GLU A 265 -5.72 12.34 -3.80
CA GLU A 265 -5.97 11.23 -2.88
C GLU A 265 -5.48 11.55 -1.46
N MET A 266 -4.40 12.32 -1.28
CA MET A 266 -3.98 12.78 0.05
C MET A 266 -5.00 13.74 0.69
N GLU A 267 -5.60 14.66 -0.08
CA GLU A 267 -6.67 15.54 0.40
C GLU A 267 -7.91 14.75 0.82
N GLN A 268 -8.32 13.78 -0.01
CA GLN A 268 -9.47 12.92 0.27
C GLN A 268 -9.20 12.00 1.47
N SER A 269 -7.98 11.46 1.60
CA SER A 269 -7.55 10.69 2.77
C SER A 269 -7.72 11.51 4.05
N CYS A 270 -7.30 12.79 4.02
CA CYS A 270 -7.46 13.70 5.15
C CYS A 270 -8.95 13.95 5.48
N LYS A 271 -9.82 14.10 4.46
CA LYS A 271 -11.28 14.21 4.65
C LYS A 271 -11.87 12.96 5.31
N ILE A 272 -11.45 11.76 4.88
CA ILE A 272 -11.87 10.48 5.45
C ILE A 272 -11.40 10.36 6.91
N MET A 273 -10.14 10.73 7.18
CA MET A 273 -9.58 10.69 8.53
C MET A 273 -10.37 11.59 9.50
N LYS A 274 -10.75 12.81 9.09
CA LYS A 274 -11.59 13.70 9.91
C LYS A 274 -12.95 13.07 10.24
N GLN A 275 -13.63 12.49 9.26
CA GLN A 275 -14.89 11.79 9.49
C GLN A 275 -14.74 10.59 10.45
N CYS A 276 -13.64 9.85 10.34
CA CYS A 276 -13.35 8.74 11.25
C CYS A 276 -13.07 9.23 12.67
N VAL A 277 -12.30 10.32 12.83
CA VAL A 277 -12.03 10.97 14.12
C VAL A 277 -13.33 11.44 14.76
N ASP A 278 -14.19 12.16 14.04
CA ASP A 278 -15.48 12.64 14.56
C ASP A 278 -16.37 11.50 15.06
N ARG A 279 -16.43 10.38 14.31
CA ARG A 279 -17.18 9.19 14.73
C ARG A 279 -16.54 8.46 15.92
N LEU A 280 -15.21 8.41 16.00
CA LEU A 280 -14.50 7.81 17.12
C LEU A 280 -14.61 8.64 18.40
N LEU A 281 -14.76 9.98 18.28
CA LEU A 281 -15.00 10.88 19.41
C LEU A 281 -16.48 10.93 19.83
N GLY A 282 -17.41 10.69 18.90
CA GLY A 282 -18.86 10.66 19.11
C GLY A 282 -19.41 9.23 19.29
N ASP A 283 -20.09 8.73 18.26
CA ASP A 283 -20.94 7.54 18.31
C ASP A 283 -20.20 6.23 18.66
N ALA A 284 -18.94 6.11 18.23
CA ALA A 284 -18.12 4.92 18.44
C ALA A 284 -17.10 5.08 19.58
N LYS A 285 -17.28 6.08 20.47
CA LYS A 285 -16.36 6.36 21.59
C LYS A 285 -16.17 5.16 22.52
N THR A 286 -17.23 4.39 22.76
CA THR A 286 -17.20 3.20 23.59
C THR A 286 -17.64 1.98 22.77
N GLY A 287 -16.75 1.00 22.61
CA GLY A 287 -17.07 -0.22 21.89
C GLY A 287 -15.93 -1.25 21.91
N PRO A 288 -16.22 -2.52 21.61
CA PRO A 288 -15.19 -3.51 21.40
C PRO A 288 -14.42 -3.21 20.11
N VAL A 289 -13.09 -3.29 20.14
CA VAL A 289 -12.21 -3.11 18.96
C VAL A 289 -11.94 -4.41 18.21
N SER A 290 -12.26 -5.53 18.84
CA SER A 290 -12.02 -6.87 18.34
C SER A 290 -13.24 -7.75 18.60
N SER A 291 -13.36 -8.83 17.83
CA SER A 291 -14.43 -9.81 17.96
C SER A 291 -14.50 -10.34 19.38
N ILE A 292 -15.73 -10.49 19.88
CA ILE A 292 -16.03 -10.95 21.23
C ILE A 292 -15.90 -12.49 21.31
N ASP A 293 -15.80 -13.18 20.16
CA ASP A 293 -15.58 -14.61 20.13
C ASP A 293 -14.14 -14.94 20.58
N GLY A 294 -14.01 -15.36 21.84
CA GLY A 294 -12.73 -15.69 22.50
C GLY A 294 -11.99 -16.88 21.91
N LYS A 295 -12.47 -17.46 20.80
CA LYS A 295 -11.83 -18.54 20.06
C LYS A 295 -10.87 -18.06 18.96
N VAL A 296 -10.97 -16.82 18.52
CA VAL A 296 -10.11 -16.25 17.48
C VAL A 296 -9.23 -15.13 18.04
N VAL A 297 -9.84 -14.25 18.83
CA VAL A 297 -9.13 -13.14 19.47
C VAL A 297 -8.72 -13.54 20.89
N PRO A 298 -7.45 -13.29 21.30
CA PRO A 298 -7.03 -13.58 22.65
C PRO A 298 -7.77 -12.71 23.68
N PRO A 299 -8.14 -13.26 24.85
CA PRO A 299 -8.85 -12.50 25.87
C PRO A 299 -7.97 -11.42 26.51
N LYS A 300 -8.62 -10.39 27.09
CA LYS A 300 -7.92 -9.30 27.77
C LYS A 300 -7.13 -9.82 28.97
N ARG A 301 -5.96 -9.25 29.24
CA ARG A 301 -5.08 -9.70 30.35
C ARG A 301 -5.75 -9.65 31.73
N GLY A 302 -6.68 -8.71 31.94
CA GLY A 302 -7.44 -8.62 33.20
C GLY A 302 -8.38 -9.80 33.41
N GLU A 303 -8.99 -10.30 32.35
CA GLU A 303 -9.91 -11.43 32.36
C GLU A 303 -9.17 -12.77 32.40
N MET A 304 -8.11 -12.91 31.57
CA MET A 304 -7.24 -14.09 31.52
C MET A 304 -6.62 -14.46 32.87
N LYS A 305 -6.36 -13.47 33.74
CA LYS A 305 -5.83 -13.72 35.09
C LYS A 305 -6.90 -14.16 36.11
N ARG A 306 -8.19 -14.07 35.77
CA ARG A 306 -9.32 -14.31 36.68
C ARG A 306 -10.18 -15.50 36.27
N SER A 307 -10.39 -15.72 34.97
CA SER A 307 -11.17 -16.83 34.42
C SER A 307 -10.25 -17.95 33.94
N MET A 308 -10.63 -19.19 34.27
CA MET A 308 -9.92 -20.38 33.82
C MET A 308 -10.11 -20.59 32.30
N GLU A 309 -11.32 -20.36 31.79
CA GLU A 309 -11.65 -20.45 30.37
C GLU A 309 -10.82 -19.47 29.54
N ALA A 310 -10.71 -18.22 29.99
CA ALA A 310 -9.90 -17.21 29.32
C ALA A 310 -8.40 -17.59 29.30
N LEU A 311 -7.90 -18.23 30.36
CA LEU A 311 -6.54 -18.73 30.40
C LEU A 311 -6.33 -19.90 29.41
N ILE A 312 -7.29 -20.82 29.32
CA ILE A 312 -7.26 -21.94 28.35
C ILE A 312 -7.24 -21.39 26.92
N HIS A 313 -8.15 -20.47 26.59
CA HIS A 313 -8.21 -19.85 25.27
C HIS A 313 -6.91 -19.11 24.92
N HIS A 314 -6.37 -18.32 25.86
CA HIS A 314 -5.08 -17.66 25.67
C HIS A 314 -3.96 -18.65 25.40
N PHE A 315 -3.86 -19.73 26.20
CA PHE A 315 -2.82 -20.74 26.04
C PHE A 315 -2.92 -21.44 24.67
N LYS A 316 -4.11 -21.85 24.26
CA LYS A 316 -4.36 -22.51 22.98
C LYS A 316 -4.09 -21.62 21.78
N LEU A 317 -4.54 -20.36 21.80
CA LEU A 317 -4.34 -19.41 20.71
C LEU A 317 -2.86 -19.09 20.44
N TYR A 318 -2.01 -19.05 21.47
CA TYR A 318 -0.59 -18.72 21.30
C TYR A 318 0.33 -19.94 21.08
N THR A 319 -0.13 -21.15 21.40
CA THR A 319 0.64 -22.39 21.18
C THR A 319 0.24 -23.07 19.89
N GLU A 320 -1.04 -23.40 19.77
CA GLU A 320 -1.63 -24.09 18.63
C GLU A 320 -2.10 -23.09 17.56
N GLY A 321 -2.76 -22.01 17.95
CA GLY A 321 -3.42 -21.10 17.03
C GLY A 321 -4.88 -21.48 16.76
N PHE A 322 -5.63 -20.56 16.15
CA PHE A 322 -7.00 -20.84 15.73
C PHE A 322 -7.01 -21.65 14.43
N HIS A 323 -8.00 -22.54 14.31
CA HIS A 323 -8.24 -23.31 13.09
C HIS A 323 -9.12 -22.50 12.15
N VAL A 324 -8.81 -22.55 10.87
CA VAL A 324 -9.61 -21.91 9.82
C VAL A 324 -10.33 -23.02 9.05
N PRO A 325 -11.62 -22.87 8.72
CA PRO A 325 -12.35 -23.85 7.91
C PRO A 325 -11.69 -24.12 6.55
N GLU A 326 -11.83 -25.35 6.05
CA GLU A 326 -11.42 -25.70 4.69
C GLU A 326 -12.08 -24.80 3.65
N GLY A 327 -11.29 -24.21 2.76
CA GLY A 327 -11.80 -23.31 1.74
C GLY A 327 -10.73 -22.46 1.06
N GLU A 328 -11.16 -21.77 0.01
CA GLU A 328 -10.33 -20.85 -0.76
C GLU A 328 -10.99 -19.47 -0.79
N VAL A 329 -10.21 -18.41 -0.61
CA VAL A 329 -10.70 -17.05 -0.71
C VAL A 329 -9.70 -16.16 -1.44
N TYR A 330 -10.22 -15.25 -2.26
CA TYR A 330 -9.49 -14.08 -2.72
C TYR A 330 -10.11 -12.85 -2.06
N ALA A 331 -9.30 -12.12 -1.28
CA ALA A 331 -9.68 -10.82 -0.75
C ALA A 331 -8.70 -9.77 -1.26
N ALA A 332 -9.23 -8.64 -1.70
CA ALA A 332 -8.46 -7.53 -2.19
C ALA A 332 -8.85 -6.24 -1.47
N VAL A 333 -7.86 -5.36 -1.31
CA VAL A 333 -8.03 -4.00 -0.79
C VAL A 333 -7.42 -3.00 -1.75
N GLU A 334 -7.92 -1.78 -1.72
CA GLU A 334 -7.28 -0.67 -2.42
C GLU A 334 -6.07 -0.20 -1.60
N ALA A 335 -4.91 -0.84 -1.78
CA ALA A 335 -3.66 -0.32 -1.26
C ALA A 335 -3.30 1.00 -1.98
N PRO A 336 -2.40 1.83 -1.42
CA PRO A 336 -2.06 3.12 -2.03
C PRO A 336 -1.43 2.97 -3.43
N LYS A 337 -0.78 1.84 -3.68
CA LYS A 337 -0.19 1.47 -4.98
C LYS A 337 -1.22 0.92 -5.97
N GLY A 338 -2.34 0.37 -5.48
CA GLY A 338 -3.42 -0.20 -6.27
C GLY A 338 -4.06 -1.41 -5.60
N GLU A 339 -4.66 -2.30 -6.38
CA GLU A 339 -5.31 -3.50 -5.84
C GLU A 339 -4.25 -4.43 -5.24
N PHE A 340 -4.26 -4.59 -3.92
CA PHE A 340 -3.46 -5.61 -3.26
C PHE A 340 -4.36 -6.77 -2.86
N GLY A 341 -4.08 -7.94 -3.43
CA GLY A 341 -4.89 -9.14 -3.27
C GLY A 341 -4.15 -10.24 -2.53
N VAL A 342 -4.88 -10.96 -1.67
CA VAL A 342 -4.41 -12.16 -0.99
C VAL A 342 -5.32 -13.32 -1.38
N TYR A 343 -4.74 -14.31 -2.05
CA TYR A 343 -5.36 -15.60 -2.32
C TYR A 343 -4.92 -16.61 -1.27
N LEU A 344 -5.85 -17.06 -0.44
CA LEU A 344 -5.59 -17.89 0.71
C LEU A 344 -6.36 -19.21 0.58
N VAL A 345 -5.64 -20.32 0.70
CA VAL A 345 -6.17 -21.69 0.73
C VAL A 345 -5.95 -22.26 2.11
N SER A 346 -7.02 -22.75 2.74
CA SER A 346 -7.00 -23.43 4.03
C SER A 346 -7.42 -24.89 3.87
N ASP A 347 -6.69 -25.78 4.54
CA ASP A 347 -6.93 -27.23 4.63
C ASP A 347 -7.61 -27.61 5.96
N GLY A 348 -8.28 -26.66 6.63
CA GLY A 348 -8.95 -26.93 7.91
C GLY A 348 -8.02 -26.85 9.12
N THR A 349 -6.71 -26.64 8.90
CA THR A 349 -5.71 -26.60 9.96
C THR A 349 -5.51 -25.19 10.52
N ASN A 350 -4.56 -25.06 11.44
CA ASN A 350 -4.08 -23.80 12.03
C ASN A 350 -3.04 -23.07 11.16
N LYS A 351 -2.67 -23.64 10.02
CA LYS A 351 -1.69 -23.09 9.08
C LYS A 351 -2.33 -22.90 7.70
N PRO A 352 -1.98 -21.83 6.98
CA PRO A 352 -2.42 -21.69 5.59
C PRO A 352 -1.73 -22.74 4.72
N TYR A 353 -2.52 -23.51 3.97
CA TYR A 353 -1.99 -24.49 3.02
C TYR A 353 -1.25 -23.80 1.88
N ARG A 354 -1.84 -22.72 1.34
CA ARG A 354 -1.21 -21.86 0.34
C ARG A 354 -1.64 -20.42 0.56
N CYS A 355 -0.68 -19.50 0.43
CA CYS A 355 -0.94 -18.07 0.46
C CYS A 355 -0.22 -17.42 -0.72
N LYS A 356 -0.97 -16.99 -1.73
CA LYS A 356 -0.46 -16.29 -2.90
C LYS A 356 -0.80 -14.80 -2.80
N ILE A 357 0.20 -13.96 -3.01
CA ILE A 357 0.04 -12.51 -2.95
C ILE A 357 0.01 -11.94 -4.37
N ARG A 358 -1.01 -11.12 -4.65
CA ARG A 358 -1.15 -10.30 -5.86
C ARG A 358 -0.73 -8.88 -5.52
N ALA A 359 0.53 -8.55 -5.78
CA ALA A 359 1.03 -7.20 -5.56
C ALA A 359 0.85 -6.33 -6.81
N PRO A 360 0.38 -5.08 -6.66
CA PRO A 360 0.18 -4.16 -7.76
C PRO A 360 1.49 -3.84 -8.50
N GLY A 361 2.59 -3.58 -7.77
CA GLY A 361 3.88 -3.21 -8.36
C GLY A 361 4.49 -4.26 -9.29
N TYR A 362 4.12 -5.54 -9.16
CA TYR A 362 4.57 -6.58 -10.10
C TYR A 362 3.89 -6.49 -11.45
N ALA A 363 2.57 -6.24 -11.45
CA ALA A 363 1.82 -6.01 -12.68
C ALA A 363 2.20 -4.68 -13.34
N HIS A 364 2.64 -3.70 -12.57
CA HIS A 364 3.19 -2.45 -13.10
C HIS A 364 4.58 -2.64 -13.73
N LEU A 365 5.48 -3.35 -13.06
CA LEU A 365 6.86 -3.52 -13.52
C LEU A 365 6.99 -4.43 -14.76
N GLN A 366 6.07 -5.39 -14.96
CA GLN A 366 6.08 -6.20 -16.20
C GLN A 366 5.88 -5.35 -17.47
N ALA A 367 5.21 -4.21 -17.35
CA ALA A 367 4.95 -3.30 -18.47
C ALA A 367 6.03 -2.24 -18.66
N MET A 368 7.16 -2.35 -17.95
CA MET A 368 8.25 -1.36 -18.01
C MET A 368 8.80 -1.18 -19.43
N ASP A 369 8.92 -2.26 -20.19
CA ASP A 369 9.34 -2.22 -21.60
C ASP A 369 8.36 -1.43 -22.47
N PHE A 370 7.06 -1.68 -22.31
CA PHE A 370 5.99 -0.97 -23.01
C PHE A 370 6.01 0.53 -22.67
N LEU A 371 6.19 0.88 -21.40
CA LEU A 371 6.16 2.27 -20.92
C LEU A 371 7.40 3.09 -21.29
N CYS A 372 8.55 2.45 -21.46
CA CYS A 372 9.81 3.14 -21.71
C CYS A 372 10.22 3.16 -23.18
N ARG A 373 9.62 2.32 -24.03
CA ARG A 373 10.00 2.23 -25.44
C ARG A 373 9.73 3.55 -26.17
N GLY A 374 10.73 4.05 -26.88
CA GLY A 374 10.66 5.31 -27.62
C GLY A 374 10.88 6.56 -26.76
N HIS A 375 11.07 6.41 -25.45
CA HIS A 375 11.44 7.50 -24.54
C HIS A 375 12.96 7.63 -24.38
N GLN A 376 13.40 8.76 -23.83
CA GLN A 376 14.81 8.98 -23.53
C GLN A 376 15.22 8.27 -22.25
N LEU A 377 16.51 8.00 -22.09
CA LEU A 377 17.07 7.42 -20.85
C LEU A 377 16.68 8.21 -19.59
N ALA A 378 16.58 9.55 -19.69
CA ALA A 378 16.18 10.41 -18.58
C ALA A 378 14.71 10.24 -18.16
N ASP A 379 13.83 9.78 -19.07
CA ASP A 379 12.41 9.60 -18.79
C ASP A 379 12.15 8.29 -18.04
N VAL A 380 13.06 7.32 -18.14
CA VAL A 380 12.98 6.02 -17.44
C VAL A 380 12.87 6.22 -15.92
N SER A 381 13.60 7.19 -15.34
CA SER A 381 13.50 7.48 -13.91
C SER A 381 12.15 8.11 -13.54
N ALA A 382 11.60 8.97 -14.39
CA ALA A 382 10.29 9.57 -14.18
C ALA A 382 9.16 8.53 -14.27
N VAL A 383 9.25 7.62 -15.25
CA VAL A 383 8.33 6.47 -15.37
C VAL A 383 8.41 5.60 -14.13
N LEU A 384 9.61 5.21 -13.70
CA LEU A 384 9.80 4.35 -12.53
C LEU A 384 9.26 4.99 -11.24
N GLY A 385 9.54 6.27 -11.01
CA GLY A 385 8.97 7.03 -9.90
C GLY A 385 7.44 7.07 -9.98
N SER A 386 6.87 7.26 -11.18
CA SER A 386 5.43 7.30 -11.36
C SER A 386 4.71 5.97 -11.08
N LEU A 387 5.40 4.83 -11.15
CA LEU A 387 4.84 3.50 -10.88
C LEU A 387 4.76 3.15 -9.39
N ASP A 388 5.43 3.91 -8.51
CA ASP A 388 5.46 3.66 -7.05
C ASP A 388 5.97 2.27 -6.67
N ILE A 389 7.12 1.86 -7.17
CA ILE A 389 7.60 0.49 -6.99
C ILE A 389 8.33 0.33 -5.66
N VAL A 390 7.90 -0.65 -4.87
CA VAL A 390 8.62 -1.12 -3.69
C VAL A 390 9.00 -2.57 -3.90
N PHE A 391 10.31 -2.85 -3.97
CA PHE A 391 10.78 -4.19 -4.32
C PHE A 391 10.45 -5.27 -3.29
N GLY A 392 10.06 -4.92 -2.06
CA GLY A 392 9.61 -5.92 -1.10
C GLY A 392 8.30 -6.60 -1.50
N GLU A 393 7.41 -5.89 -2.22
CA GLU A 393 6.16 -6.45 -2.73
C GLU A 393 6.29 -7.03 -4.14
N VAL A 394 7.41 -6.81 -4.85
CA VAL A 394 7.76 -7.46 -6.12
C VAL A 394 8.59 -8.73 -5.84
N ASP A 395 9.51 -8.62 -4.91
CA ASP A 395 10.40 -9.61 -4.30
C ASP A 395 9.76 -10.61 -3.33
N ARG A 396 8.68 -11.35 -3.66
CA ARG A 396 7.93 -12.12 -2.63
C ARG A 396 8.44 -13.54 -2.42
#